data_AF-A0A1G0B2K3-F1
#
_entry.id   AF-A0A1G0B2K3-F1
#
_cell.length_a   1.000
_cell.length_b   1.000
_cell.length_c   1.000
_cell.angle_alpha   90.00
_cell.angle_beta   90.00
_cell.angle_gamma   90.00
#
_symmetry.space_group_name_H-M   'P 1'
#
loop_
_entity.id
_entity.type
_entity.pdbx_description
1 polymer ?
#
loop_
_entity_poly.entity_id
_entity_poly.type
_entity_poly.pdbx_seq_one_letter_code
_entity_poly.pdbx_strand_id
1 'polypeptide(L)'
;MVVERDDGDGSPAYTRDGSFKLDAVGRIVTASGLPLVIERSDPGAEHFSPQGPGEFTVGRNGAIAWQPAGGDPVQVGYIRLAVPVSTAAGRDPDMVSLGGNLYLPAEGSSVEMLPAGAASAGQIRQGYLERSNVSLADEMVEMIIAQRAYQLSARAVQAADTMLALANGIRRG
;
A
#
# COMPACT_ATOMS: atom_id res chain seq x y z
N MET A 1 -7.18 -5.55 -9.53
CA MET A 1 -6.48 -5.42 -8.23
C MET A 1 -7.45 -4.84 -7.22
N VAL A 2 -7.19 -4.97 -5.92
CA VAL A 2 -8.10 -4.48 -4.87
C VAL A 2 -7.63 -3.12 -4.37
N VAL A 3 -8.56 -2.19 -4.27
CA VAL A 3 -8.38 -0.88 -3.66
C VAL A 3 -9.41 -0.69 -2.56
N GLU A 4 -9.01 -0.01 -1.49
CA GLU A 4 -9.96 0.39 -0.44
C GLU A 4 -10.61 1.71 -0.84
N ARG A 5 -11.93 1.80 -0.66
CA ARG A 5 -12.68 3.03 -0.86
C ARG A 5 -12.66 3.84 0.44
N ASP A 6 -12.45 5.15 0.31
CA ASP A 6 -12.46 6.09 1.45
C ASP A 6 -13.88 6.45 1.92
N ASP A 7 -14.93 5.82 1.35
CA ASP A 7 -16.35 6.13 1.63
C ASP A 7 -16.84 5.64 3.02
N GLY A 8 -15.93 5.24 3.92
CA GLY A 8 -16.24 4.85 5.30
C GLY A 8 -16.87 3.46 5.48
N ASP A 9 -17.31 2.80 4.40
CA ASP A 9 -17.91 1.45 4.45
C ASP A 9 -16.85 0.33 4.43
N GLY A 10 -15.59 0.63 4.10
CA GLY A 10 -14.51 -0.35 4.02
C GLY A 10 -14.69 -1.42 2.93
N SER A 11 -15.74 -1.32 2.11
CA SER A 11 -16.03 -2.26 1.04
C SER A 11 -14.91 -2.25 -0.02
N PRO A 12 -14.29 -3.41 -0.33
CA PRO A 12 -13.24 -3.47 -1.32
C PRO A 12 -13.80 -3.15 -2.70
N ALA A 13 -13.14 -2.25 -3.41
CA ALA A 13 -13.36 -2.03 -4.83
C ALA A 13 -12.23 -2.63 -5.65
N TYR A 14 -12.51 -2.85 -6.93
CA TYR A 14 -11.55 -3.43 -7.84
C TYR A 14 -11.17 -2.41 -8.89
N THR A 15 -9.88 -2.32 -9.18
CA THR A 15 -9.38 -1.46 -10.25
C THR A 15 -8.58 -2.26 -11.26
N ARG A 16 -8.62 -1.80 -12.52
CA ARG A 16 -7.73 -2.25 -13.59
C ARG A 16 -6.60 -1.23 -13.86
N ASP A 17 -6.52 -0.19 -13.05
CA ASP A 17 -5.45 0.80 -13.11
C ASP A 17 -4.10 0.14 -12.78
N GLY A 18 -3.10 0.47 -13.59
CA GLY A 18 -1.72 -0.02 -13.46
C GLY A 18 -0.75 1.08 -13.01
N SER A 19 -1.25 2.28 -12.73
CA SER A 19 -0.48 3.40 -12.21
C SER A 19 -0.48 3.39 -10.69
N PHE A 20 0.72 3.39 -10.10
CA PHE A 20 0.90 3.34 -8.65
C PHE A 20 1.89 4.41 -8.20
N LYS A 21 1.61 5.02 -7.06
CA LYS A 21 2.47 5.97 -6.36
C LYS A 21 2.45 5.67 -4.87
N LEU A 22 3.45 6.15 -4.14
CA LEU A 22 3.46 6.09 -2.68
C LEU A 22 2.83 7.38 -2.14
N ASP A 23 1.95 7.30 -1.15
CA ASP A 23 1.46 8.48 -0.43
C ASP A 23 2.40 8.90 0.71
N ALA A 24 2.14 10.04 1.33
CA ALA A 24 2.94 10.60 2.44
C ALA A 24 2.95 9.72 3.71
N VAL A 25 2.06 8.73 3.79
CA VAL A 25 1.95 7.80 4.92
C VAL A 25 2.65 6.47 4.59
N GLY A 26 3.12 6.29 3.36
CA GLY A 26 3.77 5.06 2.92
C GLY A 26 2.81 3.99 2.41
N ARG A 27 1.59 4.36 2.00
CA ARG A 27 0.66 3.47 1.33
C ARG A 27 0.87 3.54 -0.17
N ILE A 28 0.75 2.38 -0.82
CA ILE A 28 0.74 2.32 -2.28
C ILE A 28 -0.66 2.73 -2.70
N VAL A 29 -0.80 3.81 -3.45
CA VAL A 29 -2.07 4.33 -3.94
C VAL A 29 -2.07 4.35 -5.47
N THR A 30 -3.25 4.27 -6.06
CA THR A 30 -3.48 4.45 -7.50
C THR A 30 -3.28 5.92 -7.93
N ALA A 31 -3.31 6.22 -9.25
CA ALA A 31 -3.26 7.62 -9.71
C ALA A 31 -4.36 8.49 -9.10
N SER A 32 -5.55 7.93 -8.91
CA SER A 32 -6.68 8.59 -8.24
C SER A 32 -6.54 8.72 -6.72
N GLY A 33 -5.44 8.23 -6.13
CA GLY A 33 -5.15 8.34 -4.69
C GLY A 33 -5.81 7.27 -3.82
N LEU A 34 -6.41 6.23 -4.42
CA LEU A 34 -7.03 5.15 -3.65
C LEU A 34 -5.96 4.14 -3.20
N PRO A 35 -5.93 3.78 -1.91
CA PRO A 35 -4.97 2.80 -1.38
C PRO A 35 -5.20 1.42 -1.98
N LEU A 36 -4.10 0.80 -2.38
CA LEU A 36 -4.05 -0.54 -2.93
C LEU A 36 -3.88 -1.55 -1.80
N VAL A 37 -4.73 -2.58 -1.78
CA VAL A 37 -4.57 -3.70 -0.87
C VAL A 37 -3.48 -4.62 -1.39
N ILE A 38 -2.42 -4.76 -0.60
CA ILE A 38 -1.25 -5.58 -0.92
C ILE A 38 -1.05 -6.67 0.12
N GLU A 39 -0.51 -7.81 -0.30
CA GLU A 39 -0.05 -8.84 0.62
C GLU A 39 1.37 -8.51 1.07
N ARG A 40 1.52 -8.10 2.31
CA ARG A 40 2.79 -7.60 2.81
C ARG A 40 3.69 -8.74 3.26
N SER A 41 4.99 -8.60 3.02
CA SER A 41 5.99 -9.54 3.54
C SER A 41 6.16 -9.42 5.06
N ASP A 42 5.83 -8.25 5.63
CA ASP A 42 5.70 -8.02 7.07
C ASP A 42 4.21 -7.87 7.44
N PRO A 43 3.57 -8.89 8.04
CA PRO A 43 2.15 -8.87 8.37
C PRO A 43 1.80 -7.95 9.55
N GLY A 44 2.78 -7.38 10.27
CA GLY A 44 2.55 -6.47 11.40
C GLY A 44 2.63 -4.99 11.05
N ALA A 45 3.06 -4.63 9.84
CA ALA A 45 3.22 -3.24 9.44
C ALA A 45 1.97 -2.74 8.70
N GLU A 46 1.30 -1.71 9.25
CA GLU A 46 0.13 -1.08 8.60
C GLU A 46 0.52 -0.33 7.30
N HIS A 47 1.66 0.37 7.30
CA HIS A 47 2.16 1.15 6.14
C HIS A 47 3.61 0.81 5.75
N PHE A 48 3.97 0.97 4.47
CA PHE A 48 5.34 0.76 4.01
C PHE A 48 6.13 2.03 4.30
N SER A 49 7.00 2.00 5.31
CA SER A 49 7.82 3.16 5.68
C SER A 49 9.22 3.00 5.10
N PRO A 50 9.50 3.48 3.87
CA PRO A 50 10.85 3.46 3.34
C PRO A 50 11.77 4.32 4.22
N GLN A 51 12.94 3.78 4.57
CA GLN A 51 13.95 4.55 5.29
C GLN A 51 14.84 5.26 4.25
N GLY A 52 14.48 6.50 3.91
CA GLY A 52 15.28 7.33 2.99
C GLY A 52 14.87 7.25 1.52
N PRO A 53 15.50 8.08 0.66
CA PRO A 53 15.19 8.13 -0.77
C PRO A 53 15.48 6.78 -1.44
N GLY A 54 14.69 6.44 -2.46
CA GLY A 54 14.81 5.17 -3.17
C GLY A 54 13.76 5.03 -4.27
N GLU A 55 13.80 3.89 -4.94
CA GLU A 55 12.93 3.57 -6.07
C GLU A 55 11.97 2.43 -5.71
N PHE A 56 10.71 2.60 -6.12
CA PHE A 56 9.66 1.61 -5.96
C PHE A 56 9.47 0.82 -7.26
N THR A 57 9.48 -0.50 -7.18
CA THR A 57 9.36 -1.39 -8.36
C THR A 57 8.31 -2.47 -8.15
N VAL A 58 7.58 -2.82 -9.23
CA VAL A 58 6.57 -3.88 -9.23
C VAL A 58 6.88 -4.87 -10.35
N GLY A 59 7.23 -6.09 -9.97
CA GLY A 59 7.48 -7.20 -10.87
C GLY A 59 6.22 -7.70 -11.57
N ARG A 60 6.40 -8.46 -12.66
CA ARG A 60 5.27 -9.02 -13.45
C ARG A 60 4.43 -10.04 -12.70
N ASN A 61 5.06 -10.69 -11.73
CA ASN A 61 4.46 -11.59 -10.75
C ASN A 61 3.77 -10.85 -9.60
N GLY A 62 3.70 -9.51 -9.65
CA GLY A 62 3.14 -8.67 -8.61
C GLY A 62 4.05 -8.46 -7.41
N ALA A 63 5.29 -8.97 -7.44
CA ALA A 63 6.25 -8.72 -6.37
C ALA A 63 6.58 -7.23 -6.29
N ILE A 64 6.40 -6.65 -5.12
CA ILE A 64 6.72 -5.26 -4.82
C ILE A 64 8.08 -5.24 -4.14
N ALA A 65 9.01 -4.45 -4.68
CA ALA A 65 10.32 -4.24 -4.10
C ALA A 65 10.65 -2.75 -3.99
N TRP A 66 11.33 -2.41 -2.90
CA TRP A 66 11.87 -1.09 -2.63
C TRP A 66 13.38 -1.13 -2.73
N GLN A 67 13.97 -0.27 -3.55
CA GLN A 67 15.42 -0.11 -3.65
C GLN A 67 15.83 1.21 -2.98
N PRO A 68 16.41 1.17 -1.76
CA PRO A 68 17.01 2.35 -1.16
C PRO A 68 18.16 2.90 -2.02
N ALA A 69 18.35 4.22 -2.03
CA ALA A 69 19.47 4.84 -2.73
C ALA A 69 20.81 4.30 -2.20
N GLY A 70 21.52 3.53 -3.03
CA GLY A 70 22.81 2.92 -2.69
C GLY A 70 22.73 1.62 -1.86
N GLY A 71 21.53 1.02 -1.71
CA GLY A 71 21.33 -0.29 -1.06
C GLY A 71 20.77 -1.34 -2.00
N ASP A 72 20.62 -2.57 -1.51
CA ASP A 72 19.99 -3.68 -2.23
C ASP A 72 18.45 -3.58 -2.21
N PRO A 73 17.74 -4.12 -3.22
CA PRO A 73 16.28 -4.11 -3.24
C PRO A 73 15.70 -5.01 -2.14
N VAL A 74 14.79 -4.45 -1.35
CA VAL A 74 14.06 -5.10 -0.26
C VAL A 74 12.65 -5.43 -0.73
N GLN A 75 12.25 -6.69 -0.61
CA GLN A 75 10.89 -7.10 -0.93
C GLN A 75 9.90 -6.55 0.11
N VAL A 76 8.88 -5.83 -0.37
CA VAL A 76 7.84 -5.21 0.46
C VAL A 76 6.62 -6.12 0.56
N GLY A 77 6.27 -6.81 -0.54
CA GLY A 77 5.05 -7.60 -0.61
C GLY A 77 4.71 -8.04 -2.02
N TYR A 78 3.44 -8.40 -2.22
CA TYR A 78 2.88 -8.84 -3.49
C TYR A 78 1.52 -8.18 -3.74
N ILE A 79 1.27 -7.81 -4.99
CA ILE A 79 -0.04 -7.42 -5.47
C ILE A 79 -0.77 -8.68 -5.92
N ARG A 80 -1.96 -8.92 -5.35
CA ARG A 80 -2.88 -9.95 -5.84
C ARG A 80 -3.79 -9.38 -6.92
N LEU A 81 -4.03 -10.18 -7.94
CA LEU A 81 -5.01 -9.87 -8.98
C LEU A 81 -6.35 -10.46 -8.60
N ALA A 82 -7.35 -9.57 -8.63
CA ALA A 82 -8.75 -9.91 -8.56
C ALA A 82 -9.19 -10.53 -9.88
N VAL A 83 -9.56 -11.81 -9.85
CA VAL A 83 -10.12 -12.53 -10.98
C VAL A 83 -11.59 -12.80 -10.66
N PRO A 84 -12.53 -12.23 -11.44
CA PRO A 84 -13.94 -12.44 -11.17
C PRO A 84 -14.33 -13.86 -11.61
N VAL A 85 -15.12 -14.53 -10.78
CA VAL A 85 -15.60 -15.89 -11.00
C VAL A 85 -17.12 -15.89 -10.83
N SER A 86 -17.81 -16.56 -11.75
CA SER A 86 -19.27 -16.67 -11.66
C SER A 86 -19.62 -17.69 -10.59
N THR A 87 -20.54 -17.35 -9.68
CA THR A 87 -21.06 -18.30 -8.69
C THR A 87 -22.12 -19.24 -9.28
N ALA A 88 -22.57 -18.98 -10.52
CA ALA A 88 -23.51 -19.81 -11.27
C ALA A 88 -22.84 -20.40 -12.52
N ALA A 89 -22.88 -21.73 -12.65
CA ALA A 89 -22.32 -22.42 -13.81
C ALA A 89 -22.93 -21.90 -15.13
N GLY A 90 -22.08 -21.49 -16.07
CA GLY A 90 -22.49 -21.07 -17.42
C GLY A 90 -22.85 -19.59 -17.60
N ARG A 91 -22.59 -18.74 -16.61
CA ARG A 91 -22.59 -17.28 -16.80
C ARG A 91 -21.18 -16.74 -16.83
N ASP A 92 -20.94 -15.75 -17.70
CA ASP A 92 -19.72 -14.97 -17.67
C ASP A 92 -19.67 -14.17 -16.35
N PRO A 93 -18.50 -14.10 -15.70
CA PRO A 93 -18.34 -13.30 -14.49
C PRO A 93 -18.49 -11.82 -14.82
N ASP A 94 -19.49 -11.17 -14.23
CA ASP A 94 -19.81 -9.78 -14.50
C ASP A 94 -19.25 -8.86 -13.41
N MET A 95 -18.67 -7.74 -13.86
CA MET A 95 -18.18 -6.67 -13.00
C MET A 95 -18.96 -5.39 -13.34
N VAL A 96 -19.57 -4.78 -12.33
CA VAL A 96 -20.27 -3.49 -12.47
C VAL A 96 -19.24 -2.38 -12.35
N SER A 97 -19.13 -1.53 -13.38
CA SER A 97 -18.28 -0.34 -13.30
C SER A 97 -18.97 0.74 -12.47
N LEU A 98 -18.22 1.33 -11.53
CA LEU A 98 -18.63 2.50 -10.77
C LEU A 98 -18.13 3.81 -11.37
N GLY A 99 -17.48 3.76 -12.54
CA GLY A 99 -16.74 4.89 -13.11
C GLY A 99 -15.32 5.01 -12.52
N GLY A 100 -14.49 5.86 -13.14
CA GLY A 100 -13.13 6.13 -12.65
C GLY A 100 -12.22 4.89 -12.58
N ASN A 101 -12.38 3.93 -13.50
CA ASN A 101 -11.70 2.62 -13.51
C ASN A 101 -11.96 1.74 -12.28
N LEU A 102 -13.03 2.02 -11.52
CA LEU A 102 -13.48 1.21 -10.40
C LEU A 102 -14.58 0.23 -10.82
N TYR A 103 -14.54 -0.93 -10.20
CA TYR A 103 -15.43 -2.05 -10.46
C TYR A 103 -15.85 -2.73 -9.16
N LEU A 104 -17.06 -3.27 -9.13
CA LEU A 104 -17.58 -4.16 -8.11
C LEU A 104 -18.06 -5.47 -8.74
N PRO A 105 -18.02 -6.61 -8.03
CA PRO A 105 -18.65 -7.83 -8.50
C PRO A 105 -20.16 -7.61 -8.66
N ALA A 106 -20.72 -8.08 -9.76
CA ALA A 106 -22.17 -8.11 -9.96
C ALA A 106 -22.83 -9.16 -9.04
N GLU A 107 -24.14 -9.07 -8.88
CA GLU A 107 -24.92 -10.06 -8.12
C GLU A 107 -24.76 -11.46 -8.75
N GLY A 108 -24.31 -12.44 -7.95
CA GLY A 108 -23.99 -13.78 -8.44
C GLY A 108 -22.58 -13.94 -9.06
N SER A 109 -21.70 -12.96 -8.86
CA SER A 109 -20.27 -13.06 -9.12
C SER A 109 -19.50 -12.89 -7.81
N SER A 110 -18.39 -13.61 -7.67
CA SER A 110 -17.42 -13.40 -6.60
C SER A 110 -16.05 -13.10 -7.21
N VAL A 111 -15.09 -12.72 -6.38
CA VAL A 111 -13.73 -12.43 -6.82
C VAL A 111 -12.76 -13.31 -6.09
N GLU A 112 -11.92 -14.01 -6.84
CA GLU A 112 -10.79 -14.76 -6.32
C GLU A 112 -9.51 -13.91 -6.40
N MET A 113 -8.69 -13.98 -5.36
CA MET A 113 -7.44 -13.24 -5.26
C MET A 113 -6.28 -14.15 -5.61
N LEU A 114 -5.76 -14.00 -6.83
CA LEU A 114 -4.71 -14.86 -7.36
C LEU A 114 -3.37 -14.11 -7.46
N PRO A 115 -2.23 -14.80 -7.30
CA PRO A 115 -0.94 -14.20 -7.61
C PRO A 115 -0.89 -13.79 -9.08
N ALA A 116 -0.31 -12.62 -9.35
CA ALA A 116 -0.17 -12.17 -10.74
C ALA A 116 0.70 -13.16 -11.53
N GLY A 117 0.27 -13.47 -12.75
CA GLY A 117 0.93 -14.47 -13.61
C GLY A 117 0.54 -15.93 -13.36
N ALA A 118 -0.39 -16.23 -12.45
CA ALA A 118 -1.04 -17.54 -12.39
C ALA A 118 -1.91 -17.80 -13.63
N ALA A 119 -2.16 -19.05 -14.04
CA ALA A 119 -2.77 -19.37 -15.34
C ALA A 119 -4.12 -18.69 -15.64
N SER A 120 -4.95 -18.44 -14.62
CA SER A 120 -6.23 -17.71 -14.70
C SER A 120 -6.10 -16.22 -14.35
N ALA A 121 -4.95 -15.78 -13.86
CA ALA A 121 -4.65 -14.40 -13.52
C ALA A 121 -3.81 -13.73 -14.62
N GLY A 122 -4.15 -12.51 -15.00
CA GLY A 122 -3.32 -11.73 -15.92
C GLY A 122 -1.88 -11.54 -15.40
N GLN A 123 -1.00 -11.08 -16.27
CA GLN A 123 0.33 -10.60 -15.83
C GLN A 123 0.24 -9.10 -15.53
N ILE A 124 0.94 -8.65 -14.48
CA ILE A 124 1.13 -7.22 -14.25
C ILE A 124 2.22 -6.76 -15.22
N ARG A 125 1.94 -5.73 -16.01
CA ARG A 125 2.93 -5.13 -16.90
C ARG A 125 3.16 -3.69 -16.50
N GLN A 126 4.16 -3.47 -15.65
CA GLN A 126 4.69 -2.13 -15.41
C GLN A 126 5.45 -1.68 -16.67
N GLY A 127 5.20 -0.46 -17.16
CA GLY A 127 6.04 0.19 -18.19
C GLY A 127 5.60 0.12 -19.66
N TYR A 128 4.29 0.02 -19.98
CA TYR A 128 3.82 0.30 -21.35
C TYR A 128 3.26 1.72 -21.56
N LEU A 129 2.98 2.45 -20.48
CA LEU A 129 2.71 3.88 -20.49
C LEU A 129 3.52 4.48 -19.34
N GLU A 130 4.69 5.01 -19.65
CA GLU A 130 5.52 5.76 -18.71
C GLU A 130 6.39 4.87 -17.81
N ARG A 131 7.70 4.90 -18.10
CA ARG A 131 8.73 4.84 -17.06
C ARG A 131 8.35 5.90 -16.03
N SER A 132 7.52 5.54 -15.05
CA SER A 132 7.30 6.34 -13.86
C SER A 132 8.60 6.29 -13.07
N ASN A 133 9.57 7.06 -13.55
CA ASN A 133 10.70 7.56 -12.82
C ASN A 133 10.15 8.59 -11.82
N VAL A 134 9.21 8.16 -10.96
CA VAL A 134 8.76 8.94 -9.82
C VAL A 134 10.00 9.00 -8.94
N SER A 135 10.76 10.07 -9.14
CA SER A 135 11.86 10.49 -8.29
C SER A 135 11.24 10.84 -6.94
N LEU A 136 10.96 9.80 -6.18
CA LEU A 136 10.61 9.80 -4.77
C LEU A 136 11.72 10.47 -3.91
N ALA A 137 12.83 10.89 -4.53
CA ALA A 137 13.91 11.63 -3.89
C ALA A 137 13.48 13.02 -3.39
N ASP A 138 12.59 13.74 -4.09
CA ASP A 138 12.17 15.10 -3.66
C ASP A 138 11.02 15.06 -2.65
N GLU A 139 10.04 14.15 -2.79
CA GLU A 139 8.89 14.08 -1.87
C GLU A 139 9.20 13.40 -0.52
N MET A 140 10.29 12.62 -0.42
CA MET A 140 10.67 11.99 0.85
C MET A 140 11.48 12.87 1.80
N VAL A 141 12.05 13.99 1.36
CA VAL A 141 12.73 14.93 2.29
C VAL A 141 11.72 15.51 3.28
N GLU A 142 10.49 15.79 2.83
CA GLU A 142 9.43 16.34 3.67
C GLU A 142 8.85 15.28 4.63
N MET A 143 8.78 14.01 4.20
CA MET A 143 8.33 12.89 5.03
C MET A 143 9.34 12.50 6.12
N ILE A 144 10.66 12.59 5.83
CA ILE A 144 11.74 12.28 6.80
C ILE A 144 11.74 13.29 7.97
N ILE A 145 11.39 14.54 7.73
CA ILE A 145 11.27 15.55 8.80
C ILE A 145 10.10 15.19 9.73
N ALA A 146 8.94 14.81 9.18
CA ALA A 146 7.76 14.48 9.96
C ALA A 146 7.96 13.26 10.87
N GLN A 147 8.56 12.18 10.34
CA GLN A 147 8.73 10.94 11.12
C GLN A 147 9.78 11.06 12.24
N ARG A 148 10.90 11.77 12.00
CA ARG A 148 11.88 12.04 13.07
C ARG A 148 11.35 13.00 14.11
N ALA A 149 10.57 14.02 13.72
CA ALA A 149 9.91 14.91 14.67
C ALA A 149 8.96 14.13 15.57
N TYR A 150 8.11 13.25 15.03
CA TYR A 150 7.16 12.47 15.84
C TYR A 150 7.87 11.50 16.80
N GLN A 151 8.94 10.82 16.34
CA GLN A 151 9.74 9.94 17.21
C GLN A 151 10.51 10.72 18.28
N LEU A 152 11.04 11.91 17.97
CA LEU A 152 11.68 12.78 18.97
C LEU A 152 10.67 13.32 19.97
N SER A 153 9.51 13.78 19.51
CA SER A 153 8.42 14.27 20.37
C SER A 153 7.93 13.17 21.31
N ALA A 154 7.73 11.95 20.82
CA ALA A 154 7.33 10.82 21.65
C ALA A 154 8.39 10.45 22.71
N ARG A 155 9.67 10.44 22.35
CA ARG A 155 10.77 10.20 23.31
C ARG A 155 10.90 11.34 24.32
N ALA A 156 10.67 12.58 23.92
CA ALA A 156 10.71 13.74 24.82
C ALA A 156 9.57 13.71 25.85
N VAL A 157 8.36 13.33 25.43
CA VAL A 157 7.22 13.14 26.35
C VAL A 157 7.50 12.02 27.35
N GLN A 158 7.99 10.86 26.90
CA GLN A 158 8.37 9.76 27.80
C GLN A 158 9.47 10.16 28.79
N ALA A 159 10.47 10.93 28.35
CA ALA A 159 11.53 11.43 29.23
C ALA A 159 10.98 12.43 30.28
N ALA A 160 10.05 13.29 29.89
CA ALA A 160 9.38 14.24 30.80
C ALA A 160 8.52 13.50 31.84
N ASP A 161 7.76 12.48 31.44
CA ASP A 161 6.98 11.64 32.35
C ASP A 161 7.88 10.89 33.34
N THR A 162 9.03 10.39 32.87
CA THR A 162 10.00 9.73 33.74
C THR A 162 10.60 10.70 34.77
N MET A 163 10.92 11.94 34.36
CA MET A 163 11.40 12.97 35.28
C MET A 163 10.32 13.42 36.28
N LEU A 164 9.07 13.54 35.85
CA LEU A 164 7.93 13.86 36.73
C LEU A 164 7.66 12.74 37.74
N ALA A 165 7.75 11.47 37.32
CA ALA A 165 7.61 10.33 38.22
C ALA A 165 8.71 10.30 39.29
N LEU A 166 9.97 10.56 38.90
CA LEU A 166 11.10 10.68 39.83
C LEU A 166 10.89 11.84 40.81
N ALA A 167 10.48 13.01 40.33
CA ALA A 167 10.23 14.19 41.18
C ALA A 167 9.08 13.95 42.18
N ASN A 168 8.01 13.29 41.75
CA ASN A 168 6.88 12.91 42.63
C ASN A 168 7.26 11.81 43.63
N GLY A 169 8.21 10.93 43.28
CA GLY A 169 8.77 9.93 44.19
C GLY A 169 9.61 10.54 45.31
N ILE A 170 10.41 11.57 45.01
CA ILE A 170 11.24 12.29 46.00
C ILE A 170 10.38 13.08 47.00
N ARG A 171 9.22 13.61 46.57
CA ARG A 171 8.31 14.36 47.46
C ARG A 171 7.53 13.48 48.46
N ARG A 172 7.55 12.14 48.30
CA ARG A 172 6.88 11.19 49.22
C ARG A 172 7.83 10.43 50.15
N GLY A 173 9.13 10.75 50.13
CA GLY A 173 10.15 10.20 51.04
C GLY A 173 10.53 11.16 52.16
#